data_AF-A0A2A6MJU4-F1
#
_entry.id   AF-A0A2A6MJU4-F1
#
_cell.length_a   1.000
_cell.length_b   1.000
_cell.length_c   1.000
_cell.angle_alpha   90.00
_cell.angle_beta   90.00
_cell.angle_gamma   90.00
#
_symmetry.space_group_name_H-M   'P 1'
#
loop_
_entity.id
_entity.type
_entity.pdbx_description
1 polymer ?
#
loop_
_entity_poly.entity_id
_entity_poly.type
_entity_poly.pdbx_seq_one_letter_code
_entity_poly.pdbx_strand_id
1 'polypeptide(L)'
;MSVVRVGRARLAMALPQHRKQLLSIKSAELDDLFEAYALSAAALERLSTQTPIQPELVAEYRDICASIQTEVLRLLAGSGAAGNA
;
A
#
# COMPACT_ATOMS: atom_id res chain seq x y z
N MET A 1 1.48 -10.95 13.63
CA MET A 1 2.13 -10.63 12.34
C MET A 1 2.41 -9.13 12.33
N SER A 2 3.56 -8.68 11.80
CA SER A 2 3.85 -7.24 11.68
C SER A 2 2.94 -6.60 10.64
N VAL A 3 2.34 -5.45 10.96
CA VAL A 3 1.41 -4.71 10.09
C VAL A 3 2.11 -4.29 8.79
N VAL A 4 3.35 -3.81 8.89
CA VAL A 4 4.26 -3.52 7.76
C VAL A 4 4.38 -4.72 6.81
N ARG A 5 4.58 -5.93 7.35
CA ARG A 5 4.70 -7.15 6.51
C ARG A 5 3.42 -7.47 5.75
N VAL A 6 2.26 -7.27 6.39
CA VAL A 6 0.95 -7.45 5.75
C VAL A 6 0.76 -6.41 4.64
N GLY A 7 1.09 -5.15 4.92
CA GLY A 7 1.05 -4.05 3.96
C GLY A 7 1.88 -4.31 2.72
N ARG A 8 3.15 -4.67 2.93
CA ARG A 8 4.09 -5.04 1.86
C ARG A 8 3.55 -6.17 1.01
N ALA A 9 3.02 -7.23 1.63
CA ALA A 9 2.45 -8.36 0.90
C ALA A 9 1.21 -7.95 0.07
N ARG A 10 0.31 -7.15 0.65
CA ARG A 10 -0.89 -6.65 -0.05
C ARG A 10 -0.52 -5.72 -1.21
N LEU A 11 0.45 -4.82 -1.04
CA LEU A 11 0.97 -3.98 -2.12
C LEU A 11 1.64 -4.80 -3.22
N ALA A 12 2.41 -5.83 -2.86
CA ALA A 12 2.99 -6.76 -3.82
C ALA A 12 1.94 -7.55 -4.62
N MET A 13 0.74 -7.74 -4.07
CA MET A 13 -0.41 -8.29 -4.80
C MET A 13 -1.07 -7.25 -5.70
N ALA A 14 -1.28 -6.03 -5.20
CA ALA A 14 -1.90 -4.93 -5.94
C ALA A 14 -1.03 -4.39 -7.10
N LEU A 15 0.30 -4.42 -6.93
CA LEU A 15 1.29 -3.89 -7.87
C LEU A 15 2.21 -5.02 -8.38
N PRO A 16 1.71 -5.97 -9.19
CA PRO A 16 2.47 -7.16 -9.57
C PRO A 16 3.76 -6.85 -10.34
N GLN A 17 3.80 -5.77 -11.11
CA GLN A 17 4.98 -5.32 -11.84
C GLN A 17 6.15 -4.94 -10.91
N HIS A 18 5.84 -4.43 -9.72
CA HIS A 18 6.83 -3.98 -8.73
C HIS A 18 7.03 -4.98 -7.58
N ARG A 19 6.39 -6.16 -7.65
CA ARG A 19 6.39 -7.17 -6.59
C ARG A 19 7.79 -7.50 -6.07
N LYS A 20 8.76 -7.73 -6.97
CA LYS A 20 10.13 -8.08 -6.56
C LYS A 20 10.78 -6.94 -5.76
N GLN A 21 10.66 -5.71 -6.24
CA GLN A 21 11.21 -4.53 -5.57
C GLN A 21 10.55 -4.32 -4.20
N LEU A 22 9.22 -4.40 -4.12
CA LEU A 22 8.47 -4.27 -2.86
C LEU A 22 8.88 -5.31 -1.82
N LEU A 23 9.16 -6.54 -2.24
CA LEU A 23 9.59 -7.60 -1.33
C LEU A 23 11.04 -7.43 -0.85
N SER A 24 11.93 -6.88 -1.67
CA SER A 24 13.36 -6.76 -1.37
C SER A 24 13.79 -5.43 -0.74
N ILE A 25 13.06 -4.34 -0.99
CA ILE A 25 13.47 -3.00 -0.58
C ILE A 25 13.49 -2.85 0.93
N LYS A 26 14.43 -2.07 1.46
CA LYS A 26 14.50 -1.69 2.87
C LYS A 26 14.53 -0.16 2.93
N SER A 27 13.42 0.45 3.32
CA SER A 27 13.28 1.89 3.47
C SER A 27 12.25 2.14 4.55
N ALA A 28 12.61 2.93 5.57
CA ALA A 28 11.72 3.28 6.66
C ALA A 28 10.47 4.03 6.14
N GLU A 29 10.66 4.92 5.17
CA GLU A 29 9.59 5.67 4.52
C GLU A 29 8.60 4.74 3.80
N LEU A 30 9.11 3.69 3.14
CA LEU A 30 8.23 2.67 2.53
C LEU A 30 7.56 1.79 3.58
N ASP A 31 8.23 1.49 4.68
CA ASP A 31 7.64 0.68 5.75
C ASP A 31 6.45 1.40 6.41
N ASP A 32 6.51 2.73 6.58
CA ASP A 32 5.38 3.54 7.04
C ASP A 32 4.19 3.48 6.05
N LEU A 33 4.47 3.57 4.75
CA LEU A 33 3.43 3.44 3.72
C LEU A 33 2.85 2.04 3.64
N PHE A 34 3.65 1.00 3.91
CA PHE A 34 3.16 -0.36 4.00
C PHE A 34 2.21 -0.50 5.19
N GLU A 35 2.56 0.02 6.36
CA GLU A 35 1.67 0.01 7.51
C GLU A 35 0.36 0.76 7.23
N ALA A 36 0.43 1.98 6.70
CA ALA A 36 -0.74 2.76 6.32
C ALA A 36 -1.65 1.99 5.34
N TYR A 37 -1.06 1.38 4.30
CA TYR A 37 -1.81 0.59 3.34
C TYR A 37 -2.49 -0.63 3.97
N ALA A 38 -1.81 -1.31 4.89
CA ALA A 38 -2.37 -2.46 5.58
C ALA A 38 -3.65 -2.09 6.35
N LEU A 39 -3.60 -0.96 7.08
CA LEU A 39 -4.72 -0.45 7.87
C LEU A 39 -5.87 0.01 6.98
N SER A 40 -5.60 0.82 5.96
CA SER A 40 -6.64 1.31 5.04
C SER A 40 -7.29 0.18 4.25
N ALA A 41 -6.52 -0.80 3.77
CA ALA A 41 -7.08 -1.96 3.06
C ALA A 41 -7.93 -2.84 4.00
N ALA A 42 -7.50 -3.03 5.25
CA ALA A 42 -8.30 -3.79 6.23
C ALA A 42 -9.61 -3.07 6.57
N ALA A 43 -9.58 -1.74 6.73
CA ALA A 43 -10.78 -0.93 6.95
C ALA A 43 -11.71 -0.99 5.73
N LEU A 44 -11.19 -0.90 4.51
CA LEU A 44 -11.96 -1.04 3.28
C LEU A 44 -12.65 -2.40 3.17
N GLU A 45 -11.95 -3.49 3.48
CA GLU A 45 -12.52 -4.85 3.52
C GLU A 45 -13.68 -4.94 4.53
N ARG A 46 -13.50 -4.36 5.72
CA ARG A 46 -14.54 -4.30 6.75
C ARG A 46 -15.75 -3.49 6.28
N LEU A 47 -15.53 -2.26 5.80
CA LEU A 47 -16.61 -1.38 5.32
C LEU A 47 -17.39 -2.01 4.16
N SER A 48 -16.69 -2.75 3.28
CA SER A 48 -17.31 -3.41 2.12
C SER A 48 -18.17 -4.62 2.50
N THR A 49 -18.00 -5.16 3.71
CA THR A 49 -18.76 -6.31 4.24
C THR A 49 -19.74 -5.93 5.35
N GLN A 50 -19.71 -4.68 5.82
CA GLN A 50 -20.62 -4.14 6.81
C GLN A 50 -22.04 -3.95 6.25
N THR A 51 -23.04 -4.15 7.10
CA THR A 51 -24.46 -3.89 6.79
C THR A 51 -25.04 -2.94 7.84
N PRO A 52 -25.62 -1.79 7.44
CA PRO A 52 -25.71 -1.29 6.07
C PRO A 52 -24.33 -0.90 5.49
N ILE A 53 -24.19 -1.00 4.17
CA ILE A 53 -23.01 -0.52 3.46
C ILE A 53 -23.01 1.01 3.50
N GLN A 54 -21.84 1.60 3.75
CA GLN A 54 -21.60 3.05 3.74
C GLN A 54 -20.77 3.39 2.48
N PRO A 55 -21.42 3.66 1.33
CA PRO A 55 -20.73 3.80 0.05
C PRO A 55 -19.73 4.97 0.03
N GLU A 56 -20.02 6.06 0.74
CA GLU A 56 -19.12 7.21 0.87
C GLU A 56 -17.81 6.84 1.58
N LEU A 57 -17.89 6.11 2.70
CA LEU A 57 -16.69 5.67 3.42
C LEU A 57 -15.91 4.62 2.62
N VAL A 58 -16.60 3.73 1.90
CA VAL A 58 -15.94 2.78 0.99
C VAL A 58 -15.18 3.51 -0.11
N ALA A 59 -15.75 4.56 -0.70
CA ALA A 59 -15.08 5.37 -1.71
C ALA A 59 -13.85 6.10 -1.14
N GLU A 60 -13.99 6.74 0.03
CA GLU A 60 -12.89 7.43 0.71
C GLU A 60 -11.70 6.49 0.98
N TYR A 61 -11.97 5.30 1.54
CA TYR A 61 -10.91 4.33 1.82
C TYR A 61 -10.29 3.74 0.54
N ARG A 62 -11.02 3.66 -0.57
CA ARG A 62 -10.46 3.30 -1.88
C ARG A 62 -9.49 4.37 -2.37
N ASP A 63 -9.86 5.64 -2.25
CA ASP A 63 -9.01 6.76 -2.67
C ASP A 63 -7.73 6.85 -1.82
N ILE A 64 -7.84 6.61 -0.50
CA ILE A 64 -6.67 6.51 0.38
C ILE A 64 -5.74 5.38 -0.08
N CYS A 65 -6.28 4.19 -0.36
CA CYS A 65 -5.48 3.06 -0.84
C CYS A 65 -4.77 3.38 -2.17
N ALA A 66 -5.47 4.04 -3.11
CA ALA A 66 -4.91 4.45 -4.40
C ALA A 66 -3.82 5.53 -4.25
N SER A 67 -4.01 6.48 -3.33
CA SER A 67 -3.03 7.51 -3.00
C SER A 67 -1.74 6.89 -2.46
N ILE A 68 -1.86 5.95 -1.51
CA ILE A 68 -0.70 5.23 -0.96
C ILE A 68 0.03 4.41 -2.04
N GLN A 69 -0.71 3.73 -2.94
CA GLN A 69 -0.09 3.02 -4.06
C GLN A 69 0.70 3.97 -4.97
N THR A 70 0.15 5.16 -5.24
CA THR A 70 0.82 6.18 -6.06
C THR A 70 2.09 6.70 -5.41
N GLU A 71 2.05 6.96 -4.10
CA GLU A 71 3.22 7.35 -3.30
C GLU A 71 4.33 6.30 -3.37
N VAL A 72 3.97 5.04 -3.12
CA VAL A 72 4.90 3.91 -3.20
C VAL A 72 5.55 3.82 -4.57
N LEU A 73 4.77 3.95 -5.66
CA LEU A 73 5.30 3.95 -7.03
C LEU A 73 6.28 5.10 -7.26
N ARG A 74 6.01 6.29 -6.72
CA ARG A 74 6.92 7.43 -6.84
C ARG A 74 8.25 7.19 -6.13
N LEU A 75 8.21 6.63 -4.91
CA LEU A 75 9.41 6.30 -4.15
C LEU A 75 10.21 5.16 -4.82
N LEU A 76 9.53 4.18 -5.41
CA LEU A 76 10.19 3.12 -6.18
C LEU A 76 10.87 3.66 -7.44
N ALA A 77 10.23 4.59 -8.15
CA ALA A 77 10.82 5.26 -9.31
C ALA A 77 12.03 6.13 -8.92
N GLY A 78 11.93 6.87 -7.81
CA GLY A 78 13.03 7.69 -7.28
C GLY A 78 14.22 6.86 -6.76
N SER A 79 13.94 5.68 -6.18
CA SER A 79 14.98 4.76 -5.71
C SER A 79 15.74 4.06 -6.85
N GLY A 80 15.21 4.09 -8.08
CA GLY A 80 15.87 3.54 -9.27
C GLY A 80 16.94 4.46 -9.89
N ALA A 81 17.02 5.73 -9.50
CA ALA A 81 17.94 6.71 -10.09
C ALA A 81 19.26 6.89 -9.31
N ALA A 82 19.34 6.46 -8.05
CA ALA A 82 20.50 6.69 -7.17
C ALA A 82 21.49 5.51 -7.10
N GLY A 83 21.56 4.69 -8.15
CA GLY A 83 22.36 3.46 -8.19
C GLY A 83 23.40 3.38 -9.31
N ASN A 84 23.80 4.50 -9.92
CA ASN A 84 24.90 4.58 -10.88
C ASN A 84 25.59 5.95 -10.76
N ALA A 85 26.56 6.05 -9.84
CA ALA A 85 27.61 7.07 -9.85
C ALA A 85 28.90 6.42 -9.33
#